data_AF-A0A3A8N758-F1
#
_entry.id   AF-A0A3A8N758-F1
#
_cell.length_a   1.000
_cell.length_b   1.000
_cell.length_c   1.000
_cell.angle_alpha   90.00
_cell.angle_beta   90.00
_cell.angle_gamma   90.00
#
_symmetry.space_group_name_H-M   'P 1'
#
loop_
_entity.id
_entity.type
_entity.pdbx_description
1 polymer ?
#
loop_
_entity_poly.entity_id
_entity_poly.type
_entity_poly.pdbx_seq_one_letter_code
_entity_poly.pdbx_strand_id
1 'polypeptide(L)'
;MPVGRQALFVVLWLVLGLAFPATARAQAAQADPLPSWSDGPVKQAIVGFVSRVTTQGSPDFLPVEERVAVFDNDGTLWQEKPAVQGAFLAERVRALADKDPSLRKKQPYKAVLEGDLDTLMEGGEKALMELLAATHANMTQEQFLADVREFLKTARHPKLGVPYTQLAYQPMLELLQYLRDNGFQTWISSGGGIDFMRVFSEEVYGIAPQQVIGSSLAEKYEERGGRQVLWREPRVDHLNDKEGKPVGNDLHIGRSPVFVAGNVRSGGDIAMLGASQERRGPSFQLLIHHDDAAREFAYEEKDGASLRAAKEGGWTVVSMRDDWKTVFSGTP
;
A
#
# COMPACT_ATOMS: atom_id res chain seq x y z
N MET A 1 -80.32 -74.67 -7.53
CA MET A 1 -80.30 -74.44 -8.99
C MET A 1 -80.68 -72.98 -9.24
N PRO A 2 -80.05 -72.19 -10.14
CA PRO A 2 -78.70 -72.24 -10.71
C PRO A 2 -77.90 -70.90 -10.57
N VAL A 3 -76.56 -70.99 -10.74
CA VAL A 3 -75.63 -70.12 -11.53
C VAL A 3 -75.60 -68.60 -11.20
N GLY A 4 -74.49 -67.99 -10.72
CA GLY A 4 -73.16 -67.81 -11.35
C GLY A 4 -73.07 -66.37 -11.92
N ARG A 5 -72.07 -65.50 -11.69
CA ARG A 5 -70.64 -65.59 -12.03
C ARG A 5 -69.93 -64.28 -11.62
N GLN A 6 -68.64 -64.41 -11.25
CA GLN A 6 -67.47 -63.57 -11.63
C GLN A 6 -67.40 -62.12 -11.10
N ALA A 7 -66.42 -61.82 -10.23
CA ALA A 7 -65.13 -61.15 -10.56
C ALA A 7 -65.27 -59.61 -10.48
N LEU A 8 -64.35 -58.76 -10.00
CA LEU A 8 -62.91 -58.77 -9.84
C LEU A 8 -62.55 -57.66 -8.80
N PHE A 9 -61.34 -57.72 -8.24
CA PHE A 9 -60.72 -56.79 -7.29
C PHE A 9 -60.69 -55.30 -7.73
N VAL A 10 -60.58 -54.37 -6.77
CA VAL A 10 -59.39 -53.49 -6.58
C VAL A 10 -59.57 -52.55 -5.38
N VAL A 11 -58.54 -52.57 -4.54
CA VAL A 11 -58.25 -51.70 -3.39
C VAL A 11 -57.75 -50.34 -3.90
N LEU A 12 -58.22 -49.23 -3.31
CA LEU A 12 -57.60 -47.91 -3.50
C LEU A 12 -57.19 -47.35 -2.13
N TRP A 13 -55.92 -47.54 -1.75
CA TRP A 13 -55.28 -46.79 -0.68
C TRP A 13 -54.73 -45.49 -1.25
N LEU A 14 -55.17 -44.36 -0.70
CA LEU A 14 -54.57 -43.04 -0.89
C LEU A 14 -53.21 -43.01 -0.19
N VAL A 15 -52.12 -42.88 -0.96
CA VAL A 15 -50.82 -42.45 -0.45
C VAL A 15 -50.60 -41.01 -0.89
N LEU A 16 -50.66 -40.09 0.08
CA LEU A 16 -50.28 -38.69 -0.09
C LEU A 16 -48.75 -38.63 -0.23
N GLY A 17 -48.26 -38.39 -1.44
CA GLY A 17 -46.85 -38.09 -1.68
C GLY A 17 -46.53 -36.65 -1.27
N LEU A 18 -45.84 -36.48 -0.14
CA LEU A 18 -45.17 -35.22 0.22
C LEU A 18 -43.95 -35.04 -0.69
N ALA A 19 -44.11 -34.25 -1.75
CA ALA A 19 -43.00 -33.77 -2.56
C ALA A 19 -42.29 -32.64 -1.80
N PHE A 20 -41.11 -32.94 -1.23
CA PHE A 20 -40.17 -31.90 -0.80
C PHE A 20 -39.58 -31.23 -2.05
N PRO A 21 -39.70 -29.90 -2.23
CA PRO A 21 -38.97 -29.21 -3.27
C PRO A 21 -37.48 -29.21 -2.86
N ALA A 22 -36.65 -29.89 -3.64
CA ALA A 22 -35.20 -29.74 -3.58
C ALA A 22 -34.86 -28.31 -4.01
N THR A 23 -34.69 -27.40 -3.05
CA THR A 23 -34.11 -26.09 -3.28
C THR A 23 -32.63 -26.28 -3.60
N ALA A 24 -32.32 -26.34 -4.90
CA ALA A 24 -30.96 -26.18 -5.38
C ALA A 24 -30.49 -24.78 -4.96
N ARG A 25 -29.76 -24.70 -3.85
CA ARG A 25 -28.98 -23.52 -3.48
C ARG A 25 -27.95 -23.35 -4.60
N ALA A 26 -28.19 -22.42 -5.51
CA ALA A 26 -27.13 -21.91 -6.36
C ALA A 26 -26.05 -21.37 -5.42
N GLN A 27 -24.96 -22.12 -5.22
CA GLN A 27 -23.73 -21.55 -4.71
C GLN A 27 -23.30 -20.55 -5.78
N ALA A 28 -23.60 -19.26 -5.54
CA ALA A 28 -22.88 -18.21 -6.24
C ALA A 28 -21.40 -18.53 -6.05
N ALA A 29 -20.69 -18.84 -7.14
CA ALA A 29 -19.25 -18.95 -7.09
C ALA A 29 -18.75 -17.65 -6.47
N GLN A 30 -18.17 -17.75 -5.27
CA GLN A 30 -17.60 -16.60 -4.61
C GLN A 30 -16.57 -16.02 -5.57
N ALA A 31 -16.79 -14.77 -5.98
CA ALA A 31 -15.87 -14.10 -6.90
C ALA A 31 -14.45 -14.20 -6.32
N ASP A 32 -13.48 -14.49 -7.18
CA ASP A 32 -12.07 -14.59 -6.78
C ASP A 32 -11.68 -13.29 -6.05
N PRO A 33 -11.30 -13.33 -4.75
CA PRO A 33 -11.01 -12.13 -3.99
C PRO A 33 -9.73 -11.43 -4.43
N LEU A 34 -8.85 -12.13 -5.16
CA LEU A 34 -7.52 -11.65 -5.56
C LEU A 34 -7.26 -12.06 -7.03
N PRO A 35 -8.02 -11.52 -8.00
CA PRO A 35 -8.03 -12.02 -9.39
C PRO A 35 -6.73 -11.74 -10.16
N SER A 36 -5.97 -10.69 -9.82
CA SER A 36 -4.68 -10.37 -10.44
C SER A 36 -3.51 -11.13 -9.81
N TRP A 37 -3.76 -11.92 -8.76
CA TRP A 37 -2.77 -12.82 -8.17
C TRP A 37 -2.80 -14.20 -8.83
N SER A 38 -1.62 -14.76 -9.09
CA SER A 38 -1.42 -16.15 -9.53
C SER A 38 -2.00 -17.13 -8.50
N ASP A 39 -2.59 -18.21 -8.98
CA ASP A 39 -3.11 -19.27 -8.12
C ASP A 39 -1.93 -20.11 -7.60
N GLY A 40 -1.35 -19.65 -6.49
CA GLY A 40 -0.12 -20.19 -5.93
C GLY A 40 0.02 -20.00 -4.42
N PRO A 41 1.18 -20.38 -3.86
CA PRO A 41 1.41 -20.38 -2.42
C PRO A 41 1.19 -19.02 -1.75
N VAL A 42 1.58 -17.92 -2.41
CA VAL A 42 1.43 -16.55 -1.88
C VAL A 42 -0.04 -16.18 -1.70
N LYS A 43 -0.85 -16.35 -2.76
CA LYS A 43 -2.31 -16.08 -2.71
C LYS A 43 -2.98 -16.95 -1.65
N GLN A 44 -2.62 -18.23 -1.57
CA GLN A 44 -3.14 -19.15 -0.56
C GLN A 44 -2.75 -18.73 0.86
N ALA A 45 -1.53 -18.25 1.08
CA ALA A 45 -1.05 -17.78 2.37
C ALA A 45 -1.83 -16.54 2.84
N ILE A 46 -2.05 -15.56 1.94
CA ILE A 46 -2.84 -14.35 2.22
C ILE A 46 -4.28 -14.72 2.58
N VAL A 47 -4.97 -15.48 1.71
CA VAL A 47 -6.38 -15.86 1.92
C VAL A 47 -6.52 -16.72 3.18
N GLY A 48 -5.60 -17.66 3.38
CA GLY A 48 -5.56 -18.53 4.56
C GLY A 48 -5.37 -17.75 5.85
N PHE A 49 -4.46 -16.77 5.89
CA PHE A 49 -4.27 -15.92 7.06
C PHE A 49 -5.54 -15.13 7.38
N VAL A 50 -6.10 -14.43 6.38
CA VAL A 50 -7.32 -13.64 6.57
C VAL A 50 -8.47 -14.51 7.06
N SER A 51 -8.67 -15.70 6.48
CA SER A 51 -9.71 -16.63 6.94
C SER A 51 -9.51 -17.05 8.40
N ARG A 52 -8.28 -17.40 8.82
CA ARG A 52 -7.99 -17.81 10.20
C ARG A 52 -8.28 -16.71 11.21
N VAL A 53 -7.92 -15.46 10.92
CA VAL A 53 -8.08 -14.35 11.88
C VAL A 53 -9.48 -13.72 11.87
N THR A 54 -10.33 -14.08 10.90
CA THR A 54 -11.69 -13.51 10.78
C THR A 54 -12.81 -14.51 11.04
N THR A 55 -12.53 -15.81 11.00
CA THR A 55 -13.53 -16.86 11.26
C THR A 55 -13.83 -16.99 12.76
N GLN A 56 -15.08 -16.74 13.15
CA GLN A 56 -15.52 -16.93 14.54
C GLN A 56 -15.27 -18.36 15.01
N GLY A 57 -14.72 -18.51 16.22
CA GLY A 57 -14.35 -19.81 16.79
C GLY A 57 -12.99 -20.35 16.36
N SER A 58 -12.29 -19.68 15.43
CA SER A 58 -10.88 -19.95 15.15
C SER A 58 -10.02 -19.63 16.38
N PRO A 59 -8.99 -20.43 16.71
CA PRO A 59 -8.03 -20.08 17.76
C PRO A 59 -7.24 -18.81 17.46
N ASP A 60 -7.13 -18.43 16.19
CA ASP A 60 -6.45 -17.22 15.71
C ASP A 60 -7.41 -16.03 15.54
N PHE A 61 -8.70 -16.17 15.89
CA PHE A 61 -9.69 -15.13 15.66
C PHE A 61 -9.28 -13.81 16.32
N LEU A 62 -9.32 -12.73 15.53
CA LEU A 62 -9.11 -11.36 15.99
C LEU A 62 -10.43 -10.59 15.88
N PRO A 63 -10.81 -9.82 16.91
CA PRO A 63 -11.93 -8.90 16.80
C PRO A 63 -11.58 -7.76 15.82
N VAL A 64 -12.58 -7.10 15.24
CA VAL A 64 -12.42 -6.15 14.12
C VAL A 64 -11.46 -5.01 14.46
N GLU A 65 -11.50 -4.51 15.69
CA GLU A 65 -10.64 -3.45 16.21
C GLU A 65 -9.15 -3.82 16.29
N GLU A 66 -8.81 -5.12 16.25
CA GLU A 66 -7.43 -5.60 16.25
C GLU A 66 -6.90 -5.88 14.84
N ARG A 67 -7.73 -5.83 13.81
CA ARG A 67 -7.37 -6.15 12.43
C ARG A 67 -6.70 -4.95 11.74
N VAL A 68 -5.49 -4.63 12.14
CA VAL A 68 -4.70 -3.56 11.54
C VAL A 68 -3.75 -4.11 10.49
N ALA A 69 -3.84 -3.61 9.26
CA ALA A 69 -2.90 -3.89 8.18
C ALA A 69 -2.12 -2.61 7.80
N VAL A 70 -0.79 -2.71 7.72
CA VAL A 70 0.11 -1.59 7.38
C VAL A 70 0.89 -1.91 6.10
N PHE A 71 1.00 -0.93 5.21
CA PHE A 71 1.69 -1.04 3.93
C PHE A 71 2.72 0.08 3.78
N ASP A 72 3.92 -0.20 3.28
CA ASP A 72 4.70 0.87 2.63
C ASP A 72 3.97 1.37 1.38
N ASN A 73 4.35 2.54 0.88
CA ASN A 73 3.82 3.12 -0.36
C ASN A 73 4.77 2.86 -1.55
N ASP A 74 5.96 3.47 -1.55
CA ASP A 74 6.92 3.36 -2.65
C ASP A 74 7.42 1.92 -2.80
N GLY A 75 7.24 1.33 -3.98
CA GLY A 75 7.62 -0.06 -4.26
C GLY A 75 6.69 -1.13 -3.67
N THR A 76 5.79 -0.77 -2.76
CA THR A 76 4.81 -1.71 -2.18
C THR A 76 3.40 -1.50 -2.73
N LEU A 77 2.89 -0.27 -2.80
CA LEU A 77 1.55 0.04 -3.34
C LEU A 77 1.61 0.61 -4.75
N TRP A 78 2.72 1.26 -5.13
CA TRP A 78 2.97 1.76 -6.48
C TRP A 78 4.43 1.65 -6.89
N GLN A 79 4.73 1.88 -8.17
CA GLN A 79 6.11 1.88 -8.67
C GLN A 79 6.97 3.01 -8.09
N GLU A 80 8.27 2.76 -7.94
CA GLU A 80 9.22 3.70 -7.33
C GLU A 80 10.51 3.94 -8.13
N LYS A 81 10.51 3.60 -9.43
CA LYS A 81 11.67 3.73 -10.32
C LYS A 81 11.37 4.61 -11.55
N PRO A 82 11.70 5.92 -11.52
CA PRO A 82 12.26 6.66 -10.38
C PRO A 82 11.21 7.01 -9.32
N ALA A 83 11.70 7.37 -8.12
CA ALA A 83 10.85 7.72 -6.98
C ALA A 83 10.00 8.97 -7.27
N VAL A 84 8.70 8.89 -6.97
CA VAL A 84 7.73 9.94 -7.35
C VAL A 84 8.00 11.25 -6.61
N GLN A 85 8.31 11.20 -5.31
CA GLN A 85 8.68 12.41 -4.55
C GLN A 85 10.01 13.02 -5.01
N GLY A 86 10.91 12.21 -5.59
CA GLY A 86 12.12 12.71 -6.24
C GLY A 86 11.79 13.50 -7.52
N ALA A 87 10.83 13.03 -8.31
CA ALA A 87 10.34 13.76 -9.47
C ALA A 87 9.64 15.08 -9.07
N PHE A 88 8.83 15.06 -8.00
CA PHE A 88 8.23 16.26 -7.43
C PHE A 88 9.30 17.26 -6.98
N LEU A 89 10.31 16.81 -6.23
CA LEU A 89 11.43 17.64 -5.81
C LEU A 89 12.13 18.29 -7.02
N ALA A 90 12.40 17.52 -8.08
CA ALA A 90 13.03 18.05 -9.28
C ALA A 90 12.18 19.11 -9.98
N GLU A 91 10.87 18.91 -10.06
CA GLU A 91 9.95 19.92 -10.60
C GLU A 91 9.94 21.21 -9.76
N ARG A 92 9.89 21.08 -8.44
CA ARG A 92 9.97 22.22 -7.51
C ARG A 92 11.27 23.00 -7.69
N VAL A 93 12.41 22.30 -7.78
CA VAL A 93 13.70 22.94 -8.03
C VAL A 93 13.72 23.65 -9.40
N ARG A 94 13.14 23.07 -10.45
CA ARG A 94 13.01 23.75 -11.76
C ARG A 94 12.19 25.03 -11.64
N ALA A 95 11.03 24.99 -11.00
CA ALA A 95 10.17 26.15 -10.81
C ALA A 95 10.86 27.27 -10.00
N LEU A 96 11.68 26.92 -9.00
CA LEU A 96 12.51 27.87 -8.28
C LEU A 96 13.62 28.44 -9.17
N ALA A 97 14.31 27.60 -9.94
CA ALA A 97 15.38 27.99 -10.85
C ALA A 97 14.92 28.85 -12.04
N ASP A 98 13.64 28.80 -12.40
CA ASP A 98 13.04 29.69 -13.38
C ASP A 98 12.82 31.11 -12.83
N LYS A 99 12.60 31.23 -11.52
CA LYS A 99 12.49 32.52 -10.80
C LYS A 99 13.86 33.08 -10.41
N ASP A 100 14.78 32.20 -10.03
CA ASP A 100 16.17 32.53 -9.70
C ASP A 100 17.14 31.63 -10.48
N PRO A 101 17.60 32.08 -11.66
CA PRO A 101 18.54 31.32 -12.49
C PRO A 101 19.87 31.01 -11.81
N SER A 102 20.24 31.71 -10.73
CA SER A 102 21.48 31.43 -9.98
C SER A 102 21.46 30.04 -9.34
N LEU A 103 20.27 29.51 -9.01
CA LEU A 103 20.09 28.18 -8.45
C LEU A 103 20.57 27.07 -9.38
N ARG A 104 20.54 27.28 -10.71
CA ARG A 104 21.06 26.31 -11.70
C ARG A 104 22.55 26.03 -11.55
N LYS A 105 23.30 26.93 -10.90
CA LYS A 105 24.74 26.79 -10.65
C LYS A 105 25.07 26.48 -9.20
N LYS A 106 24.09 26.49 -8.31
CA LYS A 106 24.26 26.36 -6.86
C LYS A 106 23.92 24.93 -6.41
N GLN A 107 24.82 24.29 -5.67
CA GLN A 107 24.47 23.05 -4.99
C GLN A 107 23.54 23.31 -3.79
N PRO A 108 22.62 22.38 -3.46
CA PRO A 108 22.36 21.10 -4.13
C PRO A 108 21.37 21.16 -5.32
N TYR A 109 20.82 22.34 -5.63
CA TYR A 109 19.82 22.51 -6.71
C TYR A 109 20.33 22.06 -8.08
N LYS A 110 21.59 22.37 -8.40
CA LYS A 110 22.24 21.93 -9.63
C LYS A 110 22.22 20.40 -9.75
N ALA A 111 22.62 19.67 -8.71
CA ALA A 111 22.62 18.22 -8.72
C ALA A 111 21.22 17.62 -8.93
N VAL A 112 20.18 18.20 -8.31
CA VAL A 112 18.79 17.79 -8.57
C VAL A 112 18.39 18.00 -10.04
N LEU A 113 18.75 19.14 -10.62
CA LEU A 113 18.41 19.47 -12.01
C LEU A 113 19.13 18.58 -13.03
N GLU A 114 20.36 18.15 -12.72
CA GLU A 114 21.19 17.32 -13.56
C GLU A 114 20.99 15.81 -13.32
N GLY A 115 20.21 15.43 -12.30
CA GLY A 115 20.02 14.03 -11.91
C GLY A 115 21.27 13.39 -11.30
N ASP A 116 22.15 14.21 -10.73
CA ASP A 116 23.42 13.80 -10.13
C ASP A 116 23.19 13.30 -8.69
N LEU A 117 22.81 12.03 -8.58
CA LEU A 117 22.53 11.38 -7.30
C LEU A 117 23.78 11.24 -6.43
N ASP A 118 24.97 11.06 -7.03
CA ASP A 118 26.22 10.90 -6.29
C ASP A 118 26.56 12.19 -5.54
N THR A 119 26.46 13.35 -6.21
CA THR A 119 26.66 14.66 -5.56
C THR A 119 25.62 14.95 -4.48
N LEU A 120 24.37 14.50 -4.67
CA LEU A 120 23.34 14.63 -3.63
C LEU A 120 23.67 13.80 -2.39
N MET A 121 24.20 12.59 -2.58
CA MET A 121 24.64 11.73 -1.49
C MET A 121 25.88 12.29 -0.76
N GLU A 122 26.85 12.84 -1.48
CA GLU A 122 28.03 13.51 -0.89
C GLU A 122 27.65 14.74 -0.06
N GLY A 123 26.62 15.48 -0.47
CA GLY A 123 26.11 16.64 0.25
C GLY A 123 25.50 16.33 1.62
N GLY A 124 25.19 15.06 1.89
CA GLY A 124 24.71 14.56 3.18
C GLY A 124 23.48 15.29 3.73
N GLU A 125 23.37 15.31 5.06
CA GLU A 125 22.22 15.89 5.78
C GLU A 125 22.02 17.38 5.48
N LYS A 126 23.10 18.14 5.28
CA LYS A 126 23.02 19.58 5.00
C LYS A 126 22.36 19.86 3.64
N ALA A 127 22.74 19.12 2.60
CA ALA A 127 22.13 19.26 1.27
C ALA A 127 20.65 18.86 1.30
N LEU A 128 20.31 17.80 2.02
CA LEU A 128 18.93 17.36 2.21
C LEU A 128 18.09 18.43 2.91
N MET A 129 18.59 19.02 3.99
CA MET A 129 17.92 20.10 4.72
C MET A 129 17.74 21.36 3.87
N GLU A 130 18.74 21.76 3.07
CA GLU A 130 18.63 22.89 2.16
C GLU A 130 17.54 22.65 1.09
N LEU A 131 17.45 21.43 0.54
CA LEU A 131 16.40 21.07 -0.43
C LEU A 131 15.02 21.08 0.21
N LEU A 132 14.88 20.46 1.39
CA LEU A 132 13.62 20.45 2.15
C LEU A 132 13.16 21.88 2.45
N ALA A 133 14.06 22.73 2.93
CA ALA A 133 13.78 24.13 3.25
C ALA A 133 13.27 24.92 2.05
N ALA A 134 13.81 24.64 0.86
CA ALA A 134 13.49 25.39 -0.35
C ALA A 134 12.24 24.88 -1.07
N THR A 135 11.95 23.59 -0.99
CA THR A 135 10.93 22.95 -1.85
C THR A 135 9.66 22.52 -1.12
N HIS A 136 9.76 22.28 0.19
CA HIS A 136 8.69 21.71 1.03
C HIS A 136 8.33 22.55 2.27
N ALA A 137 9.14 23.57 2.59
CA ALA A 137 8.98 24.41 3.78
C ALA A 137 8.83 25.89 3.44
N ASN A 138 8.74 26.73 4.47
CA ASN A 138 8.56 28.19 4.35
C ASN A 138 7.33 28.56 3.52
N MET A 139 6.27 27.79 3.71
CA MET A 139 4.99 27.97 3.05
C MET A 139 3.87 27.47 3.96
N THR A 140 2.65 27.87 3.65
CA THR A 140 1.48 27.31 4.33
C THR A 140 1.28 25.86 3.94
N GLN A 141 0.71 25.08 4.85
CA GLN A 141 0.30 23.71 4.56
C GLN A 141 -0.65 23.63 3.36
N GLU A 142 -1.58 24.58 3.25
CA GLU A 142 -2.52 24.66 2.12
C GLU A 142 -1.80 24.82 0.78
N GLN A 143 -0.79 25.68 0.70
CA GLN A 143 0.01 25.88 -0.51
C GLN A 143 0.78 24.60 -0.89
N PHE A 144 1.38 23.92 0.10
CA PHE A 144 2.08 22.66 -0.16
C PHE A 144 1.14 21.61 -0.76
N LEU A 145 -0.03 21.42 -0.17
CA LEU A 145 -1.02 20.47 -0.68
C LEU A 145 -1.52 20.85 -2.09
N ALA A 146 -1.68 22.16 -2.38
CA ALA A 146 -2.04 22.61 -3.72
C ALA A 146 -0.95 22.30 -4.75
N ASP A 147 0.32 22.52 -4.41
CA ASP A 147 1.46 22.21 -5.29
C ASP A 147 1.55 20.70 -5.57
N VAL A 148 1.32 19.85 -4.56
CA VAL A 148 1.28 18.38 -4.75
C VAL A 148 0.13 17.95 -5.67
N ARG A 149 -1.07 18.53 -5.50
CA ARG A 149 -2.22 18.24 -6.38
C ARG A 149 -1.92 18.58 -7.84
N GLU A 150 -1.31 19.74 -8.10
CA GLU A 150 -0.97 20.16 -9.46
C GLU A 150 0.10 19.25 -10.08
N PHE A 151 1.11 18.87 -9.30
CA PHE A 151 2.10 17.89 -9.71
C PHE A 151 1.44 16.56 -10.11
N LEU A 152 0.63 15.95 -9.24
CA LEU A 152 0.03 14.64 -9.52
C LEU A 152 -0.93 14.65 -10.72
N LYS A 153 -1.55 15.79 -11.02
CA LYS A 153 -2.41 15.97 -12.19
C LYS A 153 -1.64 15.96 -13.50
N THR A 154 -0.48 16.62 -13.54
CA THR A 154 0.25 16.92 -14.78
C THR A 154 1.45 16.00 -15.00
N ALA A 155 2.10 15.56 -13.92
CA ALA A 155 3.30 14.75 -14.00
C ALA A 155 3.01 13.37 -14.59
N ARG A 156 3.98 12.89 -15.37
CA ARG A 156 3.95 11.58 -16.03
C ARG A 156 5.24 10.86 -15.74
N HIS A 157 5.15 9.55 -15.63
CA HIS A 157 6.32 8.71 -15.48
C HIS A 157 7.23 8.82 -16.72
N PRO A 158 8.53 9.09 -16.58
CA PRO A 158 9.38 9.41 -17.73
C PRO A 158 9.56 8.24 -18.71
N LYS A 159 9.52 6.99 -18.22
CA LYS A 159 9.65 5.78 -19.05
C LYS A 159 8.30 5.24 -19.55
N LEU A 160 7.23 5.41 -18.75
CA LEU A 160 5.93 4.77 -18.99
C LEU A 160 4.91 5.75 -19.58
N GLY A 161 5.16 7.06 -19.53
CA GLY A 161 4.30 8.07 -20.16
C GLY A 161 2.92 8.27 -19.51
N VAL A 162 2.57 7.50 -18.48
CA VAL A 162 1.28 7.58 -17.76
C VAL A 162 1.37 8.40 -16.46
N PRO A 163 0.26 8.92 -15.93
CA PRO A 163 0.23 9.58 -14.62
C PRO A 163 0.74 8.66 -13.50
N TYR A 164 1.45 9.22 -12.54
CA TYR A 164 1.95 8.44 -11.39
C TYR A 164 0.82 7.75 -10.61
N THR A 165 -0.36 8.38 -10.52
CA THR A 165 -1.54 7.81 -9.85
C THR A 165 -2.13 6.59 -10.55
N GLN A 166 -1.74 6.31 -11.80
CA GLN A 166 -2.13 5.09 -12.53
C GLN A 166 -1.12 3.95 -12.36
N LEU A 167 -0.02 4.19 -11.64
CA LEU A 167 1.05 3.22 -11.42
C LEU A 167 0.95 2.52 -10.06
N ALA A 168 -0.24 2.53 -9.45
CA ALA A 168 -0.56 1.65 -8.35
C ALA A 168 -0.63 0.19 -8.82
N TYR A 169 -0.15 -0.73 -7.99
CA TYR A 169 -0.15 -2.14 -8.34
C TYR A 169 -1.55 -2.72 -8.20
N GLN A 170 -2.11 -3.21 -9.30
CA GLN A 170 -3.46 -3.79 -9.33
C GLN A 170 -3.66 -4.93 -8.30
N PRO A 171 -2.72 -5.88 -8.14
CA PRO A 171 -2.82 -6.92 -7.11
C PRO A 171 -2.90 -6.34 -5.68
N MET A 172 -2.21 -5.23 -5.42
CA MET A 172 -2.20 -4.59 -4.11
C MET A 172 -3.48 -3.79 -3.85
N LEU A 173 -4.08 -3.18 -4.88
CA LEU A 173 -5.41 -2.58 -4.78
C LEU A 173 -6.47 -3.64 -4.43
N GLU A 174 -6.41 -4.82 -5.05
CA GLU A 174 -7.27 -5.95 -4.72
C GLU A 174 -7.05 -6.44 -3.28
N LEU A 175 -5.79 -6.55 -2.84
CA LEU A 175 -5.45 -6.95 -1.48
C LEU A 175 -5.99 -5.95 -0.45
N LEU A 176 -5.82 -4.65 -0.69
CA LEU A 176 -6.37 -3.60 0.17
C LEU A 176 -7.89 -3.70 0.28
N GLN A 177 -8.59 -3.92 -0.84
CA GLN A 177 -10.05 -4.09 -0.83
C GLN A 177 -10.46 -5.37 -0.09
N TYR A 178 -9.82 -6.49 -0.38
CA TYR A 178 -10.09 -7.78 0.26
C TYR A 178 -9.92 -7.69 1.78
N LEU A 179 -8.87 -7.01 2.26
CA LEU A 179 -8.66 -6.81 3.68
C LEU A 179 -9.78 -5.96 4.31
N ARG A 180 -10.18 -4.85 3.67
CA ARG A 180 -11.29 -4.01 4.16
C ARG A 180 -12.62 -4.77 4.19
N ASP A 181 -12.92 -5.56 3.17
CA ASP A 181 -14.12 -6.41 3.11
C ASP A 181 -14.17 -7.44 4.25
N ASN A 182 -13.00 -7.77 4.81
CA ASN A 182 -12.82 -8.66 5.96
C ASN A 182 -12.64 -7.91 7.30
N GLY A 183 -12.94 -6.62 7.33
CA GLY A 183 -12.94 -5.79 8.53
C GLY A 183 -11.56 -5.35 9.00
N PHE A 184 -10.56 -5.35 8.12
CA PHE A 184 -9.27 -4.73 8.44
C PHE A 184 -9.31 -3.22 8.25
N GLN A 185 -8.56 -2.52 9.08
CA GLN A 185 -8.13 -1.16 8.84
C GLN A 185 -6.83 -1.19 8.04
N THR A 186 -6.82 -0.54 6.87
CA THR A 186 -5.63 -0.44 6.01
C THR A 186 -4.94 0.90 6.21
N TRP A 187 -3.65 0.87 6.55
CA TRP A 187 -2.82 2.03 6.85
C TRP A 187 -1.59 2.08 5.94
N ILE A 188 -1.08 3.28 5.68
CA ILE A 188 0.23 3.50 5.05
C ILE A 188 1.26 3.80 6.14
N SER A 189 2.45 3.20 6.06
CA SER A 189 3.65 3.57 6.81
C SER A 189 4.85 3.64 5.88
N SER A 190 5.18 4.85 5.44
CA SER A 190 6.23 5.07 4.44
C SER A 190 7.30 6.04 4.89
N GLY A 191 8.50 5.91 4.33
CA GLY A 191 9.55 6.92 4.45
C GLY A 191 9.22 8.21 3.72
N GLY A 192 8.28 8.17 2.77
CA GLY A 192 7.81 9.35 2.04
C GLY A 192 7.10 10.38 2.93
N GLY A 193 7.03 11.62 2.44
CA GLY A 193 6.35 12.72 3.13
C GLY A 193 4.85 12.45 3.37
N ILE A 194 4.42 12.51 4.63
CA ILE A 194 3.04 12.23 5.07
C ILE A 194 2.00 13.07 4.32
N ASP A 195 2.24 14.38 4.20
CA ASP A 195 1.31 15.33 3.57
C ASP A 195 1.21 15.14 2.07
N PHE A 196 2.28 14.68 1.42
CA PHE A 196 2.26 14.37 0.00
C PHE A 196 1.39 13.15 -0.26
N MET A 197 1.53 12.08 0.53
CA MET A 197 0.74 10.86 0.38
C MET A 197 -0.74 11.08 0.67
N ARG A 198 -1.06 11.89 1.68
CA ARG A 198 -2.45 12.25 2.03
C ARG A 198 -3.22 12.92 0.89
N VAL A 199 -2.55 13.51 -0.10
CA VAL A 199 -3.23 14.13 -1.26
C VAL A 199 -3.89 13.10 -2.16
N PHE A 200 -3.37 11.88 -2.25
CA PHE A 200 -3.84 10.89 -3.22
C PHE A 200 -4.24 9.54 -2.62
N SER A 201 -3.84 9.25 -1.36
CA SER A 201 -4.03 7.93 -0.75
C SER A 201 -5.48 7.44 -0.75
N GLU A 202 -6.43 8.34 -0.53
CA GLU A 202 -7.85 7.98 -0.48
C GLU A 202 -8.39 7.65 -1.87
N GLU A 203 -8.09 8.50 -2.87
CA GLU A 203 -8.54 8.30 -4.25
C GLU A 203 -7.91 7.06 -4.89
N VAL A 204 -6.62 6.84 -4.67
CA VAL A 204 -5.87 5.76 -5.33
C VAL A 204 -6.00 4.43 -4.59
N TYR A 205 -5.96 4.43 -3.25
CA TYR A 205 -5.87 3.21 -2.45
C TYR A 205 -7.11 2.92 -1.60
N GLY A 206 -8.03 3.88 -1.46
CA GLY A 206 -9.09 3.82 -0.47
C GLY A 206 -8.59 3.93 0.97
N ILE A 207 -7.42 4.56 1.19
CA ILE A 207 -6.83 4.79 2.51
C ILE A 207 -6.99 6.25 2.89
N ALA A 208 -7.82 6.52 3.90
CA ALA A 208 -8.15 7.88 4.31
C ALA A 208 -6.91 8.63 4.87
N PRO A 209 -6.84 9.97 4.78
CA PRO A 209 -5.65 10.73 5.18
C PRO A 209 -5.19 10.52 6.62
N GLN A 210 -6.13 10.24 7.54
CA GLN A 210 -5.82 9.94 8.95
C GLN A 210 -5.16 8.57 9.15
N GLN A 211 -5.19 7.69 8.15
CA GLN A 211 -4.56 6.37 8.14
C GLN A 211 -3.22 6.35 7.38
N VAL A 212 -2.63 7.53 7.17
CA VAL A 212 -1.34 7.71 6.51
C VAL A 212 -0.31 8.14 7.54
N ILE A 213 0.76 7.36 7.65
CA ILE A 213 1.94 7.61 8.47
C ILE A 213 3.12 7.80 7.51
N GLY A 214 3.87 8.88 7.72
CA GLY A 214 5.00 9.23 6.88
C GLY A 214 5.96 10.17 7.57
N SER A 215 7.07 10.46 6.90
CA SER A 215 8.00 11.49 7.36
C SER A 215 7.34 12.87 7.31
N SER A 216 7.64 13.73 8.27
CA SER A 216 6.99 15.04 8.43
C SER A 216 8.01 16.15 8.67
N LEU A 217 7.61 17.36 8.27
CA LEU A 217 8.24 18.59 8.72
C LEU A 217 7.48 19.14 9.91
N ALA A 218 8.17 19.92 10.73
CA ALA A 218 7.54 20.62 11.83
C ALA A 218 6.57 21.68 11.30
N GLU A 219 5.45 21.83 11.99
CA GLU A 219 4.46 22.86 11.70
C GLU A 219 4.27 23.79 12.88
N LYS A 220 3.97 25.06 12.57
CA LYS A 220 3.65 26.07 13.57
C LYS A 220 2.33 26.75 13.21
N TYR A 221 1.45 26.89 14.19
CA TYR A 221 0.27 27.73 14.06
C TYR A 221 0.65 29.19 14.34
N GLU A 222 0.55 30.06 13.33
CA GLU A 222 0.91 31.46 13.48
C GLU A 222 0.13 32.39 12.53
N GLU A 223 0.13 33.68 12.86
CA GLU A 223 -0.47 34.71 12.01
C GLU A 223 0.52 35.19 10.95
N ARG A 224 0.11 35.14 9.68
CA ARG A 224 0.85 35.71 8.54
C ARG A 224 -0.07 36.46 7.62
N GLY A 225 0.23 37.74 7.39
CA GLY A 225 -0.58 38.59 6.51
C GLY A 225 -2.04 38.71 6.98
N GLY A 226 -2.26 38.81 8.30
CA GLY A 226 -3.58 38.93 8.90
C GLY A 226 -4.43 37.65 8.87
N ARG A 227 -3.85 36.49 8.54
CA ARG A 227 -4.51 35.18 8.56
C ARG A 227 -3.76 34.21 9.45
N GLN A 228 -4.51 33.42 10.23
CA GLN A 228 -3.95 32.29 10.98
C GLN A 228 -3.70 31.13 10.02
N VAL A 229 -2.50 30.55 10.06
CA VAL A 229 -2.08 29.49 9.15
C VAL A 229 -1.31 28.39 9.88
N LEU A 230 -1.32 27.18 9.33
CA LEU A 230 -0.31 26.17 9.61
C LEU A 230 0.89 26.42 8.70
N TRP A 231 2.00 26.82 9.29
CA TRP A 231 3.24 27.14 8.60
C TRP A 231 4.22 25.97 8.67
N ARG A 232 4.72 25.52 7.53
CA ARG A 232 5.70 24.43 7.42
C ARG A 232 7.11 24.98 7.69
N GLU A 233 7.74 24.52 8.75
CA GLU A 233 9.10 24.93 9.12
C GLU A 233 10.15 24.12 8.32
N PRO A 234 11.34 24.70 8.04
CA PRO A 234 12.45 23.99 7.40
C PRO A 234 13.16 23.07 8.41
N ARG A 235 12.41 22.21 9.09
CA ARG A 235 12.89 21.32 10.14
C ARG A 235 12.12 20.00 10.05
N VAL A 236 12.85 18.89 9.98
CA VAL A 236 12.25 17.54 10.09
C VAL A 236 11.71 17.35 11.50
N ASP A 237 10.48 16.88 11.61
CA ASP A 237 9.84 16.56 12.89
C ASP A 237 9.90 15.05 13.16
N HIS A 238 9.59 14.26 12.12
CA HIS A 238 9.66 12.81 12.20
C HIS A 238 10.18 12.20 10.88
N LEU A 239 11.02 11.17 11.00
CA LEU A 239 11.48 10.34 9.89
C LEU A 239 10.90 8.93 10.05
N ASN A 240 9.98 8.56 9.18
CA ASN A 240 9.26 7.28 9.26
C ASN A 240 9.85 6.23 8.32
N ASP A 241 11.15 5.94 8.46
CA ASP A 241 11.84 4.93 7.67
C ASP A 241 12.67 4.00 8.57
N LYS A 242 12.91 2.77 8.13
CA LYS A 242 13.64 1.73 8.89
C LYS A 242 13.08 1.58 10.31
N GLU A 243 13.91 1.73 11.33
CA GLU A 243 13.51 1.66 12.74
C GLU A 243 12.51 2.76 13.15
N GLY A 244 12.37 3.82 12.36
CA GLY A 244 11.32 4.82 12.53
C GLY A 244 9.92 4.29 12.25
N LYS A 245 9.75 3.35 11.31
CA LYS A 245 8.44 2.78 10.95
C LYS A 245 7.71 2.12 12.11
N PRO A 246 8.30 1.19 12.90
CA PRO A 246 7.61 0.63 14.04
C PRO A 246 7.27 1.68 15.11
N VAL A 247 8.09 2.72 15.28
CA VAL A 247 7.81 3.84 16.21
C VAL A 247 6.63 4.68 15.71
N GLY A 248 6.59 5.02 14.43
CA GLY A 248 5.48 5.74 13.81
C GLY A 248 4.17 4.93 13.88
N ASN A 249 4.24 3.64 13.60
CA ASN A 249 3.10 2.73 13.73
C ASN A 249 2.55 2.73 15.17
N ASP A 250 3.41 2.59 16.18
CA ASP A 250 2.99 2.63 17.58
C ASP A 250 2.34 3.98 17.94
N LEU A 251 2.98 5.10 17.58
CA LEU A 251 2.50 6.44 17.89
C LEU A 251 1.12 6.74 17.28
N HIS A 252 0.89 6.35 16.03
CA HIS A 252 -0.31 6.73 15.29
C HIS A 252 -1.46 5.72 15.42
N ILE A 253 -1.15 4.43 15.54
CA ILE A 253 -2.14 3.35 15.57
C ILE A 253 -2.43 2.95 17.03
N GLY A 254 -1.42 2.96 17.89
CA GLY A 254 -1.51 2.48 19.27
C GLY A 254 -1.71 0.96 19.37
N ARG A 255 -1.46 0.21 18.30
CA ARG A 255 -1.62 -1.25 18.21
C ARG A 255 -0.58 -1.85 17.26
N SER A 256 -0.02 -3.00 17.63
CA SER A 256 0.88 -3.76 16.75
C SER A 256 0.12 -4.32 15.53
N PRO A 257 0.47 -3.92 14.30
CA PRO A 257 -0.19 -4.40 13.09
C PRO A 257 -0.09 -5.92 12.95
N VAL A 258 -1.16 -6.53 12.43
CA VAL A 258 -1.27 -7.98 12.28
C VAL A 258 -0.97 -8.44 10.86
N PHE A 259 -1.02 -7.51 9.90
CA PHE A 259 -0.61 -7.72 8.53
C PHE A 259 0.33 -6.56 8.15
N VAL A 260 1.53 -6.86 7.69
CA VAL A 260 2.49 -5.84 7.25
C VAL A 260 3.04 -6.20 5.88
N ALA A 261 3.02 -5.24 4.97
CA ALA A 261 3.59 -5.36 3.64
C ALA A 261 4.65 -4.28 3.38
N GLY A 262 5.79 -4.70 2.84
CA GLY A 262 6.89 -3.84 2.40
C GLY A 262 7.54 -4.39 1.13
N ASN A 263 8.67 -3.83 0.71
CA ASN A 263 9.37 -4.27 -0.50
C ASN A 263 10.91 -4.31 -0.38
N VAL A 264 11.53 -4.99 -1.34
CA VAL A 264 12.99 -5.05 -1.50
C VAL A 264 13.48 -3.74 -2.12
N ARG A 265 14.35 -2.99 -1.42
CA ARG A 265 14.98 -1.78 -1.96
C ARG A 265 16.22 -1.32 -1.19
N SER A 266 16.05 -1.07 0.10
CA SER A 266 17.09 -0.51 0.98
C SER A 266 17.00 -0.98 2.45
N GLY A 267 16.30 -2.09 2.70
CA GLY A 267 16.02 -2.60 4.05
C GLY A 267 15.06 -1.74 4.88
N GLY A 268 14.34 -0.80 4.26
CA GLY A 268 13.46 0.17 4.94
C GLY A 268 12.31 -0.47 5.72
N ASP A 269 11.86 -1.64 5.29
CA ASP A 269 10.68 -2.32 5.85
C ASP A 269 11.01 -3.42 6.86
N ILE A 270 12.28 -3.82 6.95
CA ILE A 270 12.72 -4.95 7.79
C ILE A 270 12.25 -4.76 9.24
N ALA A 271 12.40 -3.54 9.77
CA ALA A 271 12.05 -3.23 11.15
C ALA A 271 10.53 -3.32 11.42
N MET A 272 9.67 -2.83 10.52
CA MET A 272 8.22 -2.92 10.74
C MET A 272 7.67 -4.33 10.51
N LEU A 273 8.23 -5.09 9.56
CA LEU A 273 7.91 -6.49 9.32
C LEU A 273 8.30 -7.33 10.55
N GLY A 274 9.52 -7.15 11.06
CA GLY A 274 9.99 -7.80 12.29
C GLY A 274 9.18 -7.42 13.52
N ALA A 275 8.87 -6.13 13.73
CA ALA A 275 8.05 -5.70 14.87
C ALA A 275 6.63 -6.29 14.85
N SER A 276 6.03 -6.45 13.66
CA SER A 276 4.75 -7.15 13.52
C SER A 276 4.88 -8.64 13.81
N GLN A 277 5.99 -9.28 13.42
CA GLN A 277 6.24 -10.69 13.70
C GLN A 277 6.36 -10.98 15.20
N GLU A 278 7.01 -10.09 15.95
CA GLU A 278 7.18 -10.19 17.41
C GLU A 278 5.90 -9.87 18.22
N ARG A 279 4.80 -9.51 17.55
CA ARG A 279 3.54 -9.25 18.24
C ARG A 279 3.03 -10.49 18.95
N ARG A 280 2.19 -10.30 19.96
CA ARG A 280 1.40 -11.38 20.54
C ARG A 280 0.27 -11.80 19.58
N GLY A 281 0.19 -13.09 19.27
CA GLY A 281 -0.87 -13.66 18.44
C GLY A 281 -0.50 -13.72 16.95
N PRO A 282 -1.46 -14.01 16.06
CA PRO A 282 -1.18 -14.26 14.65
C PRO A 282 -0.69 -13.00 13.93
N SER A 283 0.32 -13.14 13.07
CA SER A 283 0.80 -12.04 12.22
C SER A 283 1.11 -12.55 10.81
N PHE A 284 1.19 -11.62 9.85
CA PHE A 284 1.50 -11.92 8.47
C PHE A 284 2.43 -10.86 7.89
N GLN A 285 3.59 -11.30 7.42
CA GLN A 285 4.61 -10.46 6.80
C GLN A 285 4.67 -10.78 5.30
N LEU A 286 4.49 -9.74 4.48
CA LEU A 286 4.54 -9.80 3.02
C LEU A 286 5.66 -8.90 2.51
N LEU A 287 6.55 -9.42 1.66
CA LEU A 287 7.64 -8.66 1.06
C LEU A 287 7.55 -8.74 -0.48
N ILE A 288 7.47 -7.61 -1.15
CA ILE A 288 7.46 -7.54 -2.61
C ILE A 288 8.90 -7.60 -3.15
N HIS A 289 9.18 -8.56 -4.03
CA HIS A 289 10.43 -8.68 -4.78
C HIS A 289 10.22 -8.23 -6.22
N HIS A 290 10.91 -7.16 -6.59
CA HIS A 290 10.87 -6.55 -7.92
C HIS A 290 11.77 -7.31 -8.89
N ASP A 291 11.26 -8.42 -9.44
CA ASP A 291 12.00 -9.34 -10.32
C ASP A 291 11.45 -9.39 -11.75
N ASP A 292 10.67 -8.37 -12.16
CA ASP A 292 10.00 -8.30 -13.45
C ASP A 292 10.40 -7.06 -14.26
N ALA A 293 11.53 -7.15 -14.96
CA ALA A 293 11.98 -6.10 -15.87
C ALA A 293 11.12 -5.93 -17.13
N ALA A 294 10.22 -6.89 -17.43
CA ALA A 294 9.42 -6.88 -18.65
C ALA A 294 8.14 -6.03 -18.47
N ARG A 295 7.50 -6.14 -17.30
CA ARG A 295 6.25 -5.44 -16.98
C ARG A 295 6.46 -4.25 -16.04
N GLU A 296 7.56 -4.21 -15.29
CA GLU A 296 7.91 -3.14 -14.36
C GLU A 296 9.43 -2.87 -14.42
N PHE A 297 10.13 -3.03 -13.31
CA PHE A 297 11.55 -2.88 -13.15
C PHE A 297 12.08 -4.07 -12.34
N ALA A 298 13.29 -4.53 -12.66
CA ALA A 298 13.99 -5.51 -11.83
C ALA A 298 15.10 -4.82 -11.06
N TYR A 299 15.13 -4.98 -9.74
CA TYR A 299 16.18 -4.42 -8.90
C TYR A 299 16.29 -5.16 -7.57
N GLU A 300 17.51 -5.14 -7.03
CA GLU A 300 17.84 -5.79 -5.76
C GLU A 300 18.81 -4.94 -4.95
N GLU A 301 18.85 -5.18 -3.65
CA GLU A 301 19.84 -4.63 -2.75
C GLU A 301 21.19 -5.31 -3.01
N LYS A 302 22.29 -4.55 -3.00
CA LYS A 302 23.65 -5.10 -3.22
C LYS A 302 23.98 -6.22 -2.23
N ASP A 303 23.49 -6.07 -1.00
CA ASP A 303 23.63 -7.07 0.04
C ASP A 303 22.39 -7.97 0.17
N GLY A 304 21.27 -7.74 -0.51
CA GLY A 304 20.07 -8.58 -0.38
C GLY A 304 19.49 -8.65 1.05
N ALA A 305 19.64 -7.59 1.85
CA ALA A 305 19.22 -7.55 3.26
C ALA A 305 17.76 -7.96 3.47
N SER A 306 16.83 -7.42 2.69
CA SER A 306 15.39 -7.66 2.82
C SER A 306 15.03 -9.12 2.49
N LEU A 307 15.60 -9.69 1.43
CA LEU A 307 15.35 -11.10 1.08
C LEU A 307 15.98 -12.07 2.09
N ARG A 308 17.14 -11.72 2.66
CA ARG A 308 17.70 -12.50 3.78
C ARG A 308 16.81 -12.45 5.02
N ALA A 309 16.35 -11.25 5.40
CA ALA A 309 15.44 -11.09 6.54
C ALA A 309 14.14 -11.87 6.33
N ALA A 310 13.58 -11.84 5.12
CA ALA A 310 12.40 -12.64 4.79
C ALA A 310 12.66 -14.14 4.91
N LYS A 311 13.82 -14.62 4.45
CA LYS A 311 14.20 -16.03 4.60
C LYS A 311 14.38 -16.44 6.06
N GLU A 312 15.04 -15.60 6.86
CA GLU A 312 15.30 -15.85 8.28
C GLU A 312 14.02 -15.79 9.11
N GLY A 313 13.14 -14.83 8.83
CA GLY A 313 11.84 -14.66 9.47
C GLY A 313 10.73 -15.53 8.89
N GLY A 314 10.97 -16.27 7.81
CA GLY A 314 9.93 -17.06 7.14
C GLY A 314 8.77 -16.21 6.59
N TRP A 315 9.06 -14.99 6.14
CA TRP A 315 8.07 -14.07 5.58
C TRP A 315 7.62 -14.54 4.18
N THR A 316 6.40 -14.15 3.79
CA THR A 316 5.89 -14.43 2.45
C THR A 316 6.54 -13.46 1.47
N VAL A 317 7.35 -13.98 0.54
CA VAL A 317 7.94 -13.17 -0.53
C VAL A 317 7.09 -13.30 -1.79
N VAL A 318 6.74 -12.17 -2.39
CA VAL A 318 6.02 -12.08 -3.66
C VAL A 318 7.02 -11.86 -4.78
N SER A 319 7.10 -12.78 -5.74
CA SER A 319 7.74 -12.50 -7.03
C SER A 319 6.75 -11.72 -7.89
N MET A 320 7.05 -10.47 -8.24
CA MET A 320 6.18 -9.73 -9.16
C MET A 320 6.01 -10.47 -10.49
N ARG A 321 7.07 -11.14 -10.97
CA ARG A 321 7.02 -11.90 -12.22
C ARG A 321 6.05 -13.09 -12.12
N ASP A 322 6.17 -13.88 -11.08
CA ASP A 322 5.54 -15.20 -11.03
C ASP A 322 4.20 -15.19 -10.27
N ASP A 323 4.04 -14.31 -9.28
CA ASP A 323 2.86 -14.25 -8.42
C ASP A 323 1.79 -13.24 -8.87
N TRP A 324 2.13 -12.31 -9.77
CA TRP A 324 1.17 -11.35 -10.32
C TRP A 324 0.86 -11.65 -11.78
N LYS A 325 -0.43 -11.86 -12.09
CA LYS A 325 -0.95 -12.00 -13.45
C LYS A 325 -0.91 -10.66 -14.19
N THR A 326 -1.15 -9.56 -13.47
CA THR A 326 -1.14 -8.18 -13.97
C THR A 326 -0.45 -7.28 -12.96
N VAL A 327 0.37 -6.33 -13.41
CA VAL A 327 1.06 -5.38 -12.52
C VAL A 327 0.23 -4.11 -12.33
N PHE A 328 -0.22 -3.49 -13.42
CA PHE A 328 -0.98 -2.23 -13.40
C PHE A 328 -2.38 -2.41 -14.00
N SER A 329 -3.36 -1.63 -13.55
CA SER A 329 -4.78 -1.77 -13.93
C SER A 329 -5.09 -1.39 -15.38
N GLY A 330 -4.19 -0.63 -16.02
CA GLY A 330 -4.23 -0.25 -17.43
C GLY A 330 -2.94 -0.60 -18.17
N THR A 331 -2.91 -0.41 -19.49
CA THR A 331 -1.69 -0.60 -20.29
C THR A 331 -0.64 0.44 -19.86
N PRO A 332 0.54 0.02 -19.36
CA PRO A 332 1.64 0.94 -19.09
C PRO A 332 2.26 1.50 -20.37
#